data_AF-A0A641RWD0-F1
#
_entry.id   AF-A0A641RWD0-F1
#
_cell.length_a   1.000
_cell.length_b   1.000
_cell.length_c   1.000
_cell.angle_alpha   90.00
_cell.angle_beta   90.00
_cell.angle_gamma   90.00
#
_symmetry.space_group_name_H-M   'P 1'
#
loop_
_entity.id
_entity.type
_entity.pdbx_description
1 polymer ?
#
loop_
_entity_poly.entity_id
_entity_poly.type
_entity_poly.pdbx_seq_one_letter_code
_entity_poly.pdbx_strand_id
1 'polypeptide(L)' 'MSDIAKVEGFWVARKMHMTNVQTEHQTVLEIKNPTYNIPMEESKFNVTTLEKGRF' A
#
# COMPACT_ATOMS: atom_id res chain seq x y z
N MET A 1 0.95 -12.65 -6.77
CA MET A 1 0.64 -11.27 -7.20
C MET A 1 -0.35 -11.38 -8.34
N SER A 2 -1.47 -10.69 -8.25
CA SER A 2 -2.55 -10.74 -9.25
C SER A 2 -3.23 -9.37 -9.33
N ASP A 3 -4.15 -9.23 -10.29
CA ASP A 3 -4.83 -7.95 -10.57
C ASP A 3 -3.84 -6.82 -10.86
N ILE A 4 -2.96 -7.07 -11.83
CA ILE A 4 -1.98 -6.09 -12.30
C ILE A 4 -2.67 -5.14 -13.27
N ALA A 5 -2.71 -3.86 -12.92
CA ALA A 5 -3.35 -2.82 -13.72
C ALA A 5 -2.41 -1.63 -13.88
N LYS A 6 -2.55 -0.92 -15.00
CA LYS A 6 -1.89 0.37 -15.20
C LYS A 6 -2.78 1.47 -14.64
N VAL A 7 -2.32 2.16 -13.61
CA VAL A 7 -3.05 3.26 -12.95
C VAL A 7 -2.21 4.52 -13.04
N GLU A 8 -2.75 5.57 -13.67
CA GLU A 8 -2.09 6.88 -13.84
C GLU A 8 -0.65 6.78 -14.40
N GLY A 9 -0.40 5.80 -15.28
CA GLY A 9 0.90 5.58 -15.91
C GLY A 9 1.76 4.50 -15.23
N PHE A 10 1.44 4.10 -14.01
CA PHE A 10 2.21 3.13 -13.22
C PHE A 10 1.62 1.72 -13.30
N TRP A 11 2.46 0.70 -13.41
CA TRP A 11 2.03 -0.68 -13.24
C TRP A 11 1.91 -1.02 -11.76
N VAL A 12 0.74 -1.49 -11.35
CA VAL A 12 0.40 -1.71 -9.94
C VAL A 12 -0.22 -3.09 -9.81
N ALA A 13 0.29 -3.94 -8.92
CA ALA A 13 -0.49 -5.09 -8.47
C ALA A 13 -1.44 -4.65 -7.39
N ARG A 14 -2.73 -4.87 -7.65
CA ARG A 14 -3.78 -4.52 -6.72
C ARG A 14 -4.09 -5.65 -5.76
N LYS A 15 -3.61 -6.87 -6.01
CA LYS A 15 -3.80 -8.01 -5.13
C LYS A 15 -2.50 -8.79 -4.91
N MET A 16 -2.20 -9.04 -3.64
CA MET A 16 -1.08 -9.88 -3.23
C MET A 16 -1.58 -10.93 -2.24
N HIS A 17 -1.29 -12.20 -2.54
CA HIS A 17 -1.50 -13.30 -1.62
C HIS A 17 -0.13 -13.80 -1.18
N MET A 18 0.13 -13.71 0.12
CA MET A 18 1.35 -14.16 0.78
C MET A 18 1.02 -15.39 1.61
N THR A 19 1.80 -16.45 1.45
CA THR A 19 1.63 -17.70 2.19
C THR A 19 2.93 -18.03 2.91
N ASN A 20 2.87 -18.18 4.22
CA ASN A 20 3.94 -18.80 4.98
C ASN A 20 3.73 -20.32 4.92
N VAL A 21 4.56 -21.00 4.13
CA VAL A 21 4.43 -22.45 3.91
C VAL A 21 4.76 -23.26 5.16
N GLN A 22 5.61 -22.73 6.06
CA GLN A 22 6.03 -23.42 7.27
C GLN A 22 4.97 -23.41 8.36
N THR A 23 4.24 -22.30 8.49
CA THR A 23 3.21 -22.10 9.52
C THR A 23 1.78 -22.15 8.98
N GLU A 24 1.64 -22.39 7.68
CA GLU A 24 0.37 -22.38 6.92
C GLU A 24 -0.44 -21.08 7.01
N HIS A 25 0.13 -20.02 7.57
CA HIS A 25 -0.51 -18.72 7.63
C HIS A 25 -0.57 -18.05 6.26
N GLN A 26 -1.68 -17.33 6.02
CA GLN A 26 -1.93 -16.64 4.77
C GLN A 26 -2.34 -15.20 5.05
N THR A 27 -1.81 -14.29 4.24
CA THR A 27 -2.16 -12.87 4.26
C THR A 27 -2.56 -12.45 2.85
N VAL A 28 -3.71 -11.81 2.71
CA VAL A 28 -4.18 -11.23 1.45
C VAL A 28 -4.21 -9.72 1.59
N LEU A 29 -3.48 -9.02 0.71
CA LEU A 29 -3.46 -7.57 0.60
C LEU A 29 -4.24 -7.16 -0.66
N GLU A 30 -5.17 -6.21 -0.51
CA GLU A 30 -5.97 -5.66 -1.60
C GLU A 30 -5.89 -4.13 -1.62
N ILE A 31 -5.50 -3.56 -2.76
CA ILE A 31 -5.37 -2.11 -2.97
C ILE A 31 -6.57 -1.62 -3.79
N LYS A 32 -7.43 -0.83 -3.14
CA LYS A 32 -8.63 -0.25 -3.74
C LYS A 32 -8.38 1.22 -4.08
N ASN A 33 -8.76 1.60 -5.31
CA ASN A 33 -8.72 2.97 -5.82
C ASN A 33 -7.39 3.71 -5.57
N PRO A 34 -6.23 3.15 -5.96
CA PRO A 34 -4.97 3.86 -5.82
C PRO A 34 -4.95 5.11 -6.71
N THR A 35 -4.44 6.21 -6.16
CA THR A 35 -4.26 7.51 -6.83
C THR A 35 -2.82 7.96 -6.62
N TYR A 36 -2.19 8.52 -7.65
CA TYR A 36 -0.77 8.86 -7.65
C TYR A 36 -0.56 10.36 -7.84
N ASN A 37 0.67 10.82 -7.59
CA ASN A 37 1.08 12.22 -7.75
C ASN A 37 0.22 13.24 -6.99
N ILE A 38 -0.44 12.82 -5.90
CA ILE A 38 -1.16 13.73 -5.00
C ILE A 38 -0.11 14.56 -4.25
N PRO A 39 -0.23 15.90 -4.22
CA PRO A 39 0.65 16.75 -3.43
C PRO A 39 0.61 16.34 -1.95
N MET A 40 1.78 16.11 -1.36
CA MET A 40 1.92 15.79 0.06
C MET A 40 2.98 16.67 0.70
N GLU A 41 2.66 17.21 1.87
CA GLU A 41 3.63 17.96 2.68
C GLU A 41 4.66 17.02 3.29
N GLU A 42 5.94 17.41 3.24
CA GLU A 42 7.05 16.63 3.80
C GLU A 42 6.90 16.38 5.31
N SER A 43 6.29 17.33 6.02
CA SER A 43 5.97 17.25 7.45
C SER A 43 5.14 16.00 7.82
N LYS A 44 4.36 15.45 6.87
CA LYS A 44 3.58 14.22 7.08
C LYS A 44 4.45 12.97 7.21
N PHE A 45 5.69 13.02 6.76
CA PHE A 45 6.65 11.92 6.81
C PHE A 45 7.63 12.05 8.00
N ASN A 46 7.14 12.53 9.15
CA ASN A 46 7.93 12.69 10.37
C ASN A 46 7.41 11.76 11.49
N VAL A 47 8.33 11.20 12.29
CA VAL A 47 8.01 10.39 13.49
C VAL A 47 7.05 11.10 14.42
N THR A 48 7.25 12.39 14.66
CA THR A 48 6.39 13.19 15.54
C THR A 48 4.95 13.27 15.06
N THR A 49 4.70 13.16 13.75
CA THR A 49 3.35 13.09 13.16
C THR A 49 2.69 11.76 13.50
N LEU A 50 3.43 10.65 13.44
CA LEU A 50 2.96 9.32 13.85
C LEU A 50 2.65 9.26 15.35
N GLU A 51 3.52 9.81 16.19
CA GLU A 51 3.36 9.83 17.65
C GLU A 51 2.16 10.68 18.09
N LYS A 52 1.90 11.80 17.40
CA LYS A 52 0.78 12.69 17.72
C LYS A 52 -0.56 12.21 17.16
N GLY A 53 -0.56 11.28 16.20
CA GLY A 53 -1.77 10.74 15.57
C GLY A 53 -2.64 11.76 14.84
N ARG A 54 -2.10 12.93 14.47
CA ARG A 54 -2.83 13.95 13.69
C ARG A 54 -2.46 13.81 12.21
N PHE A 55 -3.45 13.47 11.39
CA PHE A 55 -3.37 13.39 9.92
C PHE A 55 -4.27 14.43 9.26
#